data_AF-A0A7L0HDP5-F1
#
_entry.id   AF-A0A7L0HDP5-F1
#
_cell.length_a   1.000
_cell.length_b   1.000
_cell.length_c   1.000
_cell.angle_alpha   90.00
_cell.angle_beta   90.00
_cell.angle_gamma   90.00
#
_symmetry.space_group_name_H-M   'P 1'
#
loop_
_entity.id
_entity.type
_entity.pdbx_description
1 polymer ?
#
loop_
_entity_poly.entity_id
_entity_poly.type
_entity_poly.pdbx_seq_one_letter_code
_entity_poly.pdbx_strand_id
1 'polypeptide(L)'
;GSSCVCQPGYRMVSSNGGSSIICEKCPENMSGVTQDGWNCITCPKGLNSEGKCKCLHNEILVERSIEGVLLNEALCIHCNGSEQSFSASDSAGNSVRCEQTFINASKSCDCSSPNILTGGLCFSASNNLPPKGVATVRFGQLGLTLTSAWFLKNLQSSASACWLYSNLTACQALGNMCVMNMNSLSSSITDACGLFQYIYVNTARLGIVHSIAYWRHNLPWLYYGDQPGLASQVLEANHFPTIFSFKGTDKDIKLQFIAASFDAAGNFLKWQNLEGGILQLCPDTQTKLNAAYAFGTTYQQSCKISVSKILLDFANPIFYDLFLEYNGNNGQQYLWAVPVLNLNLQYSEMFVNQGSNMNNWLLTRRFFLVDALSGKENDLGKLPRVIRVASKITISIRLVSHTQRGMIYPPLLTIAYTDVLVQNPETQSVMVSFAVSYEMNQSEAQIQTDITLGVLGGLAVLWSLLKTAGWKRRTGSSIIDLQTVFKFLLFYAGDLANVFFIITVGTGIYWLVFFKAQQFVSVLLPLPSQEEDFVTYVACAFSLKALQFLQLLVSQLTIDIFFIDWERPKGKVLKAVE
;
A
#
# COMPACT_ATOMS: atom_id res chain seq x y z
N GLY A 1 14.57 -6.82 43.19
CA GLY A 1 15.20 -5.59 42.67
C GLY A 1 16.69 -5.67 42.90
N SER A 2 17.49 -5.20 41.97
CA SER A 2 18.97 -5.20 42.03
C SER A 2 19.56 -3.95 42.71
N SER A 3 18.72 -3.04 43.21
CA SER A 3 19.12 -1.85 43.96
C SER A 3 18.22 -1.67 45.19
N CYS A 4 18.82 -1.24 46.29
CA CYS A 4 18.12 -0.85 47.52
C CYS A 4 18.01 0.67 47.58
N VAL A 5 16.93 1.18 48.18
CA VAL A 5 16.69 2.62 48.39
C VAL A 5 16.34 2.83 49.86
N CYS A 6 16.77 3.96 50.45
CA CYS A 6 16.43 4.29 51.83
C CYS A 6 14.92 4.54 51.99
N GLN A 7 14.39 4.26 53.19
CA GLN A 7 12.99 4.56 53.51
C GLN A 7 12.76 6.08 53.56
N PRO A 8 11.52 6.57 53.36
CA PRO A 8 11.19 8.00 53.46
C PRO A 8 11.68 8.61 54.77
N GLY A 9 12.36 9.77 54.67
CA GLY A 9 12.96 10.45 55.82
C GLY A 9 14.33 9.93 56.26
N TYR A 10 14.96 9.03 55.49
CA TYR A 10 16.33 8.57 55.69
C TYR A 10 17.21 8.97 54.51
N ARG A 11 18.36 9.58 54.79
CA ARG A 11 19.39 9.86 53.78
C ARG A 11 20.32 8.67 53.57
N MET A 12 20.85 8.55 52.36
CA MET A 12 21.89 7.58 52.01
C MET A 12 23.25 8.09 52.48
N VAL A 13 23.98 7.24 53.21
CA VAL A 13 25.33 7.55 53.71
C VAL A 13 26.40 6.82 52.90
N SER A 14 26.10 5.59 52.46
CA SER A 14 27.00 4.82 51.60
C SER A 14 26.24 3.83 50.72
N SER A 15 26.65 3.75 49.46
CA SER A 15 26.18 2.76 48.49
C SER A 15 27.35 2.33 47.61
N ASN A 16 27.90 1.12 47.88
CA ASN A 16 29.05 0.58 47.16
C ASN A 16 28.65 -0.42 46.04
N GLY A 17 27.36 -0.48 45.70
CA GLY A 17 26.81 -1.51 44.81
C GLY A 17 26.64 -2.87 45.52
N GLY A 18 25.43 -3.43 45.48
CA GLY A 18 25.10 -4.69 46.17
C GLY A 18 23.72 -4.64 46.84
N SER A 19 23.42 -5.65 47.66
CA SER A 19 22.13 -5.78 48.37
C SER A 19 22.07 -5.04 49.71
N SER A 20 23.11 -4.27 50.08
CA SER A 20 23.19 -3.56 51.35
C SER A 20 23.57 -2.10 51.14
N ILE A 21 22.77 -1.20 51.71
CA ILE A 21 23.02 0.24 51.77
C ILE A 21 22.97 0.70 53.24
N ILE A 22 23.65 1.80 53.57
CA ILE A 22 23.57 2.41 54.90
C ILE A 22 22.74 3.68 54.80
N CYS A 23 21.68 3.73 55.60
CA CYS A 23 20.73 4.84 55.66
C CYS A 23 20.70 5.43 57.06
N GLU A 24 20.63 6.76 57.16
CA GLU A 24 20.57 7.49 58.43
C GLU A 24 19.30 8.35 58.48
N LYS A 25 18.60 8.36 59.62
CA LYS A 25 17.37 9.14 59.78
C LYS A 25 17.68 10.63 59.76
N CYS A 26 16.92 11.40 58.99
CA CYS A 26 17.05 12.84 58.97
C CYS A 26 16.60 13.47 60.31
N PRO A 27 17.25 14.57 60.76
CA PRO A 27 16.87 15.29 61.97
C PRO A 27 15.43 15.81 61.93
N GLU A 28 14.76 15.95 63.08
CA GLU A 28 13.37 16.41 63.13
C GLU A 28 13.15 17.80 62.52
N ASN A 29 14.16 18.68 62.59
CA ASN A 29 14.14 20.02 61.99
C ASN A 29 14.36 20.02 60.46
N MET A 30 14.84 18.92 59.87
CA MET A 30 15.15 18.78 58.45
C MET A 30 14.54 17.48 57.93
N SER A 31 13.22 17.40 57.94
CA SER A 31 12.49 16.16 57.66
C SER A 31 12.55 15.68 56.20
N GLY A 32 13.10 16.49 55.28
CA GLY A 32 13.20 16.15 53.87
C GLY A 32 14.54 15.61 53.46
N VAL A 33 14.52 14.71 52.47
CA VAL A 33 15.71 14.22 51.78
C VAL A 33 15.84 14.95 50.45
N THR A 34 17.07 15.30 50.06
CA THR A 34 17.36 15.89 48.75
C THR A 34 16.98 14.95 47.60
N GLN A 35 16.82 15.49 46.39
CA GLN A 35 16.42 14.69 45.23
C GLN A 35 17.40 13.55 44.91
N ASP A 36 18.69 13.78 45.13
CA ASP A 36 19.77 12.79 44.99
C ASP A 36 19.78 11.71 46.09
N GLY A 37 19.06 11.92 47.20
CA GLY A 37 18.94 10.97 48.31
C GLY A 37 20.04 11.05 49.38
N TRP A 38 21.03 11.94 49.24
CA TRP A 38 22.26 11.91 50.08
C TRP A 38 22.27 12.89 51.25
N ASN A 39 21.43 13.92 51.23
CA ASN A 39 21.43 14.95 52.26
C ASN A 39 20.01 15.17 52.82
N CYS A 40 19.96 15.66 54.06
CA CYS A 40 18.72 16.11 54.68
C CYS A 40 18.61 17.63 54.52
N ILE A 41 17.41 18.13 54.26
CA ILE A 41 17.13 19.54 53.99
C ILE A 41 15.75 19.94 54.52
N THR A 42 15.59 21.21 54.87
CA THR A 42 14.28 21.78 55.26
C THR A 42 13.44 22.05 54.02
N CYS A 43 12.19 21.57 53.98
CA CYS A 43 11.31 21.75 52.82
C CYS A 43 10.25 22.82 53.08
N PRO A 44 10.19 23.91 52.30
CA PRO A 44 9.28 25.03 52.55
C PRO A 44 7.80 24.67 52.33
N LYS A 45 7.51 23.74 51.43
CA LYS A 45 6.14 23.38 51.02
C LYS A 45 5.78 21.91 51.27
N GLY A 46 6.49 21.31 52.22
CA GLY A 46 6.27 19.95 52.70
C GLY A 46 6.97 18.87 51.87
N LEU A 47 6.56 17.62 52.13
CA LEU A 47 7.18 16.41 51.58
C LEU A 47 6.25 15.69 50.60
N ASN A 48 6.85 14.97 49.66
CA ASN A 48 6.16 13.96 48.85
C ASN A 48 6.06 12.61 49.61
N SER A 49 5.40 11.62 49.03
CA SER A 49 5.25 10.26 49.61
C SER A 49 6.57 9.51 49.79
N GLU A 50 7.63 9.95 49.12
CA GLU A 50 8.99 9.40 49.21
C GLU A 50 9.85 10.10 50.28
N GLY A 51 9.32 11.12 50.96
CA GLY A 51 10.06 11.89 51.95
C GLY A 51 11.04 12.92 51.37
N LYS A 52 10.86 13.30 50.10
CA LYS A 52 11.63 14.36 49.43
C LYS A 52 10.87 15.69 49.44
N CYS A 53 11.59 16.81 49.32
CA CYS A 53 10.96 18.12 49.20
C CYS A 53 10.08 18.23 47.95
N LYS A 54 8.92 18.87 48.11
CA LYS A 54 8.04 19.26 46.99
C LYS A 54 7.88 20.78 46.93
N CYS A 55 7.77 21.30 45.71
CA CYS A 55 7.31 22.66 45.45
C CYS A 55 5.88 22.64 44.90
N LEU A 56 5.23 23.81 44.81
CA LEU A 56 3.90 23.91 44.20
C LEU A 56 4.02 23.84 42.67
N HIS A 57 2.86 23.70 42.01
CA HIS A 57 2.77 23.83 40.56
C HIS A 57 3.39 25.17 40.12
N ASN A 58 4.12 25.15 39.00
CA ASN A 58 4.86 26.26 38.39
C ASN A 58 6.15 26.68 39.12
N GLU A 59 6.70 25.85 40.01
CA GLU A 59 7.93 26.13 40.74
C GLU A 59 9.03 25.07 40.50
N ILE A 60 10.29 25.51 40.60
CA ILE A 60 11.49 24.68 40.54
C ILE A 60 12.05 24.54 41.94
N LEU A 61 12.34 23.29 42.33
CA LEU A 61 13.03 22.98 43.57
C LEU A 61 14.54 23.22 43.41
N VAL A 62 15.10 24.05 44.27
CA VAL A 62 16.54 24.35 44.34
C VAL A 62 17.05 24.00 45.73
N GLU A 63 17.92 23.00 45.81
CA GLU A 63 18.43 22.45 47.08
C GLU A 63 19.89 22.86 47.34
N ARG A 64 20.60 23.34 46.33
CA ARG A 64 22.02 23.73 46.39
C ARG A 64 22.23 25.11 45.76
N SER A 65 23.25 25.82 46.23
CA SER A 65 23.70 27.09 45.63
C SER A 65 24.45 26.85 44.31
N ILE A 66 24.80 27.94 43.62
CA ILE A 66 25.56 27.91 42.35
C ILE A 66 26.95 27.28 42.56
N GLU A 67 27.50 27.39 43.78
CA GLU A 67 28.78 26.81 44.21
C GLU A 67 28.64 25.33 44.62
N GLY A 68 27.44 24.74 44.55
CA GLY A 68 27.15 23.35 44.90
C GLY A 68 26.94 23.09 46.40
N VAL A 69 26.94 24.15 47.22
CA VAL A 69 26.73 24.06 48.67
C VAL A 69 25.26 23.79 48.96
N LEU A 70 24.99 22.83 49.85
CA LEU A 70 23.62 22.50 50.28
C LEU A 70 23.00 23.70 51.03
N LEU A 71 21.78 24.05 50.65
CA LEU A 71 21.01 25.09 51.33
C LEU A 71 20.41 24.55 52.63
N ASN A 72 20.28 25.41 53.66
CA ASN A 72 19.63 25.03 54.91
C ASN A 72 18.13 24.75 54.73
N GLU A 73 17.50 25.48 53.82
CA GLU A 73 16.12 25.32 53.39
C GLU A 73 16.07 25.34 51.86
N ALA A 74 15.34 24.40 51.28
CA ALA A 74 15.16 24.33 49.84
C ALA A 74 14.37 25.57 49.35
N LEU A 75 14.71 26.08 48.18
CA LEU A 75 14.00 27.19 47.57
C LEU A 75 13.06 26.67 46.48
N CYS A 76 11.84 27.20 46.44
CA CYS A 76 10.89 26.97 45.35
C CYS A 76 10.81 28.24 44.50
N ILE A 77 11.40 28.21 43.30
CA ILE A 77 11.51 29.37 42.41
C ILE A 77 10.44 29.27 41.33
N HIS A 78 9.66 30.33 41.14
CA HIS A 78 8.60 30.34 40.13
C HIS A 78 9.16 30.37 38.70
N CYS A 79 8.59 29.56 37.82
CA CYS A 79 8.83 29.65 36.39
C CYS A 79 8.04 30.82 35.80
N ASN A 80 8.76 31.87 35.43
CA ASN A 80 8.18 33.10 34.90
C ASN A 80 8.29 33.20 33.36
N GLY A 81 8.88 32.20 32.68
CA GLY A 81 8.98 32.18 31.22
C GLY A 81 9.73 33.35 30.57
N SER A 82 10.41 34.18 31.36
CA SER A 82 11.05 35.44 30.92
C SER A 82 12.39 35.20 30.19
N GLU A 83 12.97 36.28 29.65
CA GLU A 83 14.16 36.25 28.78
C GLU A 83 15.41 35.56 29.33
N GLN A 84 15.44 35.27 30.63
CA GLN A 84 16.58 34.63 31.28
C GLN A 84 16.29 33.21 31.75
N SER A 85 15.01 32.82 31.87
CA SER A 85 14.60 31.52 32.40
C SER A 85 14.31 30.51 31.29
N PHE A 86 13.69 30.96 30.19
CA PHE A 86 13.21 30.11 29.08
C PHE A 86 12.41 28.87 29.54
N SER A 87 11.86 28.90 30.75
CA SER A 87 11.15 27.79 31.36
C SER A 87 9.80 28.29 31.86
N ALA A 88 8.74 27.63 31.41
CA ALA A 88 7.36 27.90 31.78
C ALA A 88 6.71 26.61 32.29
N SER A 89 5.58 26.76 32.97
CA SER A 89 4.87 25.58 33.43
C SER A 89 4.14 24.87 32.30
N ASP A 90 4.26 23.54 32.25
CA ASP A 90 3.38 22.69 31.46
C ASP A 90 1.98 22.58 32.11
N SER A 91 1.08 21.87 31.43
CA SER A 91 -0.29 21.60 31.90
C SER A 91 -0.37 20.77 33.19
N ALA A 92 0.72 20.10 33.57
CA ALA A 92 0.84 19.32 34.80
C ALA A 92 1.49 20.14 35.94
N GLY A 93 1.81 21.42 35.72
CA GLY A 93 2.45 22.28 36.71
C GLY A 93 3.97 22.14 36.79
N ASN A 94 4.58 21.38 35.88
CA ASN A 94 6.03 21.17 35.86
C ASN A 94 6.72 22.23 35.03
N SER A 95 7.84 22.69 35.55
CA SER A 95 8.71 23.66 34.90
C SER A 95 9.45 23.04 33.72
N VAL A 96 9.00 23.33 32.49
CA VAL A 96 9.59 22.82 31.24
C VAL A 96 10.19 23.94 30.41
N ARG A 97 11.28 23.62 29.70
CA ARG A 97 11.88 24.56 28.75
C ARG A 97 10.93 24.81 27.60
N CYS A 98 10.80 26.08 27.21
CA CYS A 98 9.94 26.49 26.11
C CYS A 98 10.56 26.15 24.76
N GLU A 99 9.69 25.92 23.77
CA GLU A 99 10.11 25.54 22.43
C GLU A 99 11.02 26.59 21.79
N GLN A 100 12.00 26.14 21.01
CA GLN A 100 13.05 27.00 20.44
C GLN A 100 12.47 28.13 19.57
N THR A 101 11.30 27.92 18.97
CA THR A 101 10.62 28.94 18.16
C THR A 101 10.18 30.16 18.99
N PHE A 102 9.76 29.95 20.25
CA PHE A 102 9.40 31.05 21.15
C PHE A 102 10.64 31.85 21.55
N ILE A 103 11.72 31.15 21.90
CA ILE A 103 13.02 31.75 22.22
C ILE A 103 13.52 32.61 21.04
N ASN A 104 13.41 32.10 19.81
CA ASN A 104 13.84 32.83 18.62
C ASN A 104 12.95 34.04 18.29
N ALA A 105 11.65 34.00 18.62
CA ALA A 105 10.69 35.03 18.24
C ALA A 105 10.54 36.16 19.28
N SER A 106 10.46 35.82 20.56
CA SER A 106 10.19 36.78 21.64
C SER A 106 11.22 36.74 22.76
N LYS A 107 12.26 35.90 22.64
CA LYS A 107 13.19 35.57 23.72
C LYS A 107 12.48 35.16 25.01
N SER A 108 11.23 34.73 24.98
CA SER A 108 10.49 34.32 26.17
C SER A 108 9.66 33.09 25.83
N CYS A 109 8.89 32.60 26.79
CA CYS A 109 7.91 31.55 26.58
C CYS A 109 6.56 32.07 26.08
N ASP A 110 6.42 33.39 25.97
CA ASP A 110 5.18 34.04 25.54
C ASP A 110 5.26 34.41 24.07
N CYS A 111 4.20 34.07 23.32
CA CYS A 111 4.03 34.48 21.93
C CYS A 111 3.11 35.69 21.86
N SER A 112 3.64 36.87 22.20
CA SER A 112 2.87 38.12 22.16
C SER A 112 2.81 38.70 20.73
N SER A 113 1.73 39.44 20.43
CA SER A 113 1.60 40.21 19.19
C SER A 113 2.79 41.18 19.04
N PRO A 114 3.44 41.29 17.86
CA PRO A 114 2.96 40.88 16.53
C PRO A 114 3.28 39.42 16.14
N ASN A 115 3.88 38.60 17.01
CA ASN A 115 4.22 37.21 16.66
C ASN A 115 2.97 36.34 16.48
N ILE A 116 3.09 35.31 15.64
CA ILE A 116 1.98 34.44 15.25
C ILE A 116 2.14 33.10 15.95
N LEU A 117 1.21 32.80 16.86
CA LEU A 117 1.09 31.51 17.52
C LEU A 117 0.26 30.55 16.66
N THR A 118 0.84 29.43 16.25
CA THR A 118 0.12 28.39 15.53
C THR A 118 0.67 27.01 15.85
N GLY A 119 -0.23 26.05 16.11
CA GLY A 119 0.13 24.65 16.40
C GLY A 119 1.15 24.45 17.51
N GLY A 120 1.13 25.31 18.53
CA GLY A 120 2.08 25.26 19.64
C GLY A 120 3.48 25.78 19.31
N LEU A 121 3.66 26.44 18.15
CA LEU A 121 4.89 27.12 17.76
C LEU A 121 4.64 28.63 17.59
N CYS A 122 5.68 29.43 17.85
CA CYS A 122 5.63 30.89 17.74
C CYS A 122 6.53 31.37 16.61
N PHE A 123 5.99 32.11 15.66
CA PHE A 123 6.74 32.64 14.52
C PHE A 123 6.75 34.16 14.53
N SER A 124 7.90 34.76 14.21
CA SER A 124 7.97 36.22 14.04
C SER A 124 7.16 36.67 12.83
N ALA A 125 6.37 37.73 12.98
CA ALA A 125 5.65 38.34 11.87
C ALA A 125 6.57 39.01 10.83
N SER A 126 7.84 39.25 11.17
CA SER A 126 8.83 39.73 10.20
C SER A 126 9.24 38.67 9.19
N ASN A 127 8.95 37.39 9.46
CA ASN A 127 9.34 36.30 8.59
C ASN A 127 8.30 36.09 7.49
N ASN A 128 8.75 35.85 6.26
CA ASN A 128 7.88 35.49 5.15
C ASN A 128 7.35 34.07 5.38
N LEU A 129 6.15 33.98 5.95
CA LEU A 129 5.44 32.72 6.18
C LEU A 129 4.79 32.20 4.88
N PRO A 130 4.63 30.88 4.72
CA PRO A 130 3.85 30.33 3.62
C PRO A 130 2.39 30.83 3.68
N PRO A 131 1.67 30.79 2.55
CA PRO A 131 0.26 31.13 2.51
C PRO A 131 -0.56 30.38 3.57
N LYS A 132 -1.71 30.94 3.97
CA LYS A 132 -2.56 30.30 4.97
C LYS A 132 -3.17 29.00 4.40
N GLY A 133 -2.83 27.88 5.01
CA GLY A 133 -3.38 26.58 4.64
C GLY A 133 -4.85 26.43 4.99
N VAL A 134 -5.62 25.78 4.11
CA VAL A 134 -6.99 25.38 4.39
C VAL A 134 -6.96 24.02 5.10
N ALA A 135 -7.50 23.96 6.32
CA ALA A 135 -7.53 22.75 7.15
C ALA A 135 -8.66 21.77 6.77
N THR A 136 -9.22 21.89 5.57
CA THR A 136 -10.30 21.02 5.09
C THR A 136 -9.75 19.82 4.35
N VAL A 137 -10.42 18.68 4.51
CA VAL A 137 -10.10 17.42 3.84
C VAL A 137 -11.30 16.98 3.03
N ARG A 138 -11.08 16.61 1.77
CA ARG A 138 -12.13 16.17 0.85
C ARG A 138 -12.27 14.64 0.88
N PHE A 139 -13.48 14.18 1.14
CA PHE A 139 -13.91 12.79 1.05
C PHE A 139 -14.70 12.60 -0.25
N GLY A 140 -13.96 12.45 -1.35
CA GLY A 140 -14.50 12.52 -2.71
C GLY A 140 -15.61 11.51 -3.01
N GLN A 141 -15.53 10.30 -2.44
CA GLN A 141 -16.56 9.27 -2.64
C GLN A 141 -17.88 9.61 -1.96
N LEU A 142 -17.82 10.34 -0.84
CA LEU A 142 -19.00 10.79 -0.08
C LEU A 142 -19.47 12.19 -0.51
N GLY A 143 -18.74 12.87 -1.40
CA GLY A 143 -19.02 14.26 -1.78
C GLY A 143 -18.91 15.25 -0.61
N LEU A 144 -18.13 14.92 0.41
CA LEU A 144 -18.15 15.61 1.69
C LEU A 144 -16.80 16.27 1.99
N THR A 145 -16.82 17.49 2.51
CA THR A 145 -15.62 18.23 2.92
C THR A 145 -15.73 18.53 4.41
N LEU A 146 -14.71 18.15 5.19
CA LEU A 146 -14.69 18.33 6.65
C LEU A 146 -13.51 19.21 7.06
N THR A 147 -13.70 20.04 8.08
CA THR A 147 -12.61 20.73 8.77
C THR A 147 -11.97 19.76 9.75
N SER A 148 -10.76 19.30 9.44
CA SER A 148 -10.05 18.34 10.27
C SER A 148 -9.44 19.02 11.49
N ALA A 149 -9.73 18.52 12.69
CA ALA A 149 -9.12 18.98 13.93
C ALA A 149 -7.58 18.81 13.90
N TRP A 150 -7.10 17.73 13.28
CA TRP A 150 -5.68 17.47 13.12
C TRP A 150 -5.00 18.51 12.23
N PHE A 151 -5.60 18.85 11.08
CA PHE A 151 -5.04 19.83 10.16
C PHE A 151 -5.12 21.24 10.76
N LEU A 152 -6.23 21.58 11.43
CA LEU A 152 -6.40 22.87 12.08
C LEU A 152 -5.29 23.14 13.11
N LYS A 153 -4.90 22.10 13.86
CA LYS A 153 -3.84 22.20 14.87
C LYS A 153 -2.44 22.19 14.25
N ASN A 154 -2.16 21.35 13.26
CA ASN A 154 -0.78 21.06 12.86
C ASN A 154 -0.36 21.55 11.47
N LEU A 155 -1.29 21.88 10.57
CA LEU A 155 -0.96 22.13 9.16
C LEU A 155 -0.09 23.38 9.00
N GLN A 156 -0.54 24.51 9.53
CA GLN A 156 0.15 25.79 9.36
C GLN A 156 1.50 25.77 10.10
N SER A 157 1.55 25.25 11.32
CA SER A 157 2.80 25.16 12.10
C SER A 157 3.83 24.26 11.42
N SER A 158 3.40 23.11 10.87
CA SER A 158 4.27 22.19 10.14
C SER A 158 4.81 22.83 8.86
N ALA A 159 3.96 23.51 8.09
CA ALA A 159 4.39 24.22 6.88
C ALA A 159 5.36 25.36 7.17
N SER A 160 5.06 26.20 8.18
CA SER A 160 5.93 27.30 8.59
C SER A 160 7.27 26.82 9.15
N ALA A 161 7.29 25.78 9.98
CA ALA A 161 8.53 25.20 10.51
C ALA A 161 9.36 24.51 9.42
N CYS A 162 8.70 23.83 8.48
CA CYS A 162 9.36 23.24 7.32
C CYS A 162 10.02 24.32 6.43
N TRP A 163 9.30 25.41 6.17
CA TRP A 163 9.77 26.51 5.33
C TRP A 163 10.91 27.31 5.96
N LEU A 164 10.75 27.75 7.21
CA LEU A 164 11.70 28.66 7.86
C LEU A 164 12.95 27.95 8.39
N TYR A 165 12.78 26.76 8.96
CA TYR A 165 13.84 26.08 9.70
C TYR A 165 14.34 24.81 9.01
N SER A 166 13.77 24.43 7.86
CA SER A 166 14.05 23.14 7.22
C SER A 166 13.91 21.97 8.19
N ASN A 167 12.95 22.07 9.12
CA ASN A 167 12.72 21.05 10.13
C ASN A 167 12.16 19.79 9.45
N LEU A 168 12.97 18.74 9.40
CA LEU A 168 12.66 17.50 8.69
C LEU A 168 11.36 16.87 9.21
N THR A 169 11.16 16.78 10.53
CA THR A 169 9.94 16.21 11.11
C THR A 169 8.70 17.00 10.69
N ALA A 170 8.77 18.33 10.73
CA ALA A 170 7.67 19.19 10.28
C ALA A 170 7.38 19.04 8.77
N CYS A 171 8.42 18.91 7.95
CA CYS A 171 8.28 18.65 6.52
C CYS A 171 7.67 17.26 6.24
N GLN A 172 8.03 16.24 7.03
CA GLN A 172 7.42 14.90 6.98
C GLN A 172 5.95 14.95 7.40
N ALA A 173 5.60 15.70 8.45
CA ALA A 173 4.22 15.90 8.90
C ALA A 173 3.35 16.57 7.83
N LEU A 174 3.88 17.63 7.19
CA LEU A 174 3.23 18.28 6.05
C LEU A 174 3.01 17.30 4.90
N GLY A 175 4.04 16.52 4.57
CA GLY A 175 3.94 15.48 3.55
C GLY A 175 2.87 14.43 3.88
N ASN A 176 2.80 13.96 5.12
CA ASN A 176 1.80 13.01 5.58
C ASN A 176 0.38 13.58 5.49
N MET A 177 0.18 14.86 5.85
CA MET A 177 -1.10 15.55 5.65
C MET A 177 -1.48 15.66 4.17
N CYS A 178 -0.51 15.86 3.27
CA CYS A 178 -0.78 15.80 1.82
C CYS A 178 -1.19 14.39 1.36
N VAL A 179 -0.53 13.33 1.87
CA VAL A 179 -0.92 11.95 1.58
C VAL A 179 -2.34 11.65 2.11
N MET A 180 -2.72 12.13 3.30
CA MET A 180 -4.10 12.04 3.82
C MET A 180 -5.12 12.68 2.86
N ASN A 181 -4.72 13.71 2.11
CA ASN A 181 -5.53 14.35 1.05
C ASN A 181 -5.36 13.68 -0.33
N MET A 182 -5.00 12.38 -0.35
CA MET A 182 -4.83 11.54 -1.55
C MET A 182 -3.74 12.03 -2.51
N ASN A 183 -2.78 12.82 -2.03
CA ASN A 183 -1.77 13.47 -2.85
C ASN A 183 -2.37 14.35 -3.96
N SER A 184 -3.62 14.79 -3.79
CA SER A 184 -4.34 15.53 -4.82
C SER A 184 -3.80 16.94 -4.95
N LEU A 185 -3.60 17.38 -6.19
CA LEU A 185 -3.07 18.70 -6.51
C LEU A 185 -4.16 19.52 -7.20
N SER A 186 -4.42 20.72 -6.65
CA SER A 186 -5.32 21.70 -7.24
C SER A 186 -4.68 23.08 -7.21
N SER A 187 -4.86 23.85 -8.28
CA SER A 187 -4.44 25.25 -8.34
C SER A 187 -5.40 26.20 -7.62
N SER A 188 -6.63 25.76 -7.30
CA SER A 188 -7.68 26.60 -6.73
C SER A 188 -7.67 26.67 -5.20
N ILE A 189 -7.05 25.70 -4.52
CA ILE A 189 -7.09 25.57 -3.06
C ILE A 189 -5.68 25.39 -2.50
N THR A 190 -5.34 26.19 -1.49
CA THR A 190 -4.09 26.03 -0.73
C THR A 190 -4.28 25.05 0.42
N ASP A 191 -4.50 23.78 0.09
CA ASP A 191 -4.58 22.68 1.07
C ASP A 191 -3.18 22.18 1.46
N ALA A 192 -3.11 21.04 2.16
CA ALA A 192 -1.83 20.45 2.57
C ALA A 192 -0.89 20.13 1.40
N CYS A 193 -1.42 19.65 0.27
CA CYS A 193 -0.62 19.38 -0.92
C CYS A 193 -0.23 20.67 -1.65
N GLY A 194 -1.11 21.67 -1.68
CA GLY A 194 -0.80 23.00 -2.19
C GLY A 194 0.34 23.67 -1.41
N LEU A 195 0.33 23.59 -0.07
CA LEU A 195 1.42 24.07 0.78
C LEU A 195 2.72 23.28 0.57
N PHE A 196 2.63 21.96 0.46
CA PHE A 196 3.77 21.12 0.15
C PHE A 196 4.41 21.52 -1.18
N GLN A 197 3.61 21.70 -2.23
CA GLN A 197 4.06 22.12 -3.55
C GLN A 197 4.64 23.54 -3.55
N TYR A 198 4.03 24.46 -2.79
CA TYR A 198 4.55 25.82 -2.62
C TYR A 198 5.97 25.79 -2.04
N ILE A 199 6.20 25.03 -0.96
CA ILE A 199 7.53 24.89 -0.37
C ILE A 199 8.48 24.19 -1.35
N TYR A 200 8.04 23.13 -2.02
CA TYR A 200 8.85 22.38 -2.98
C TYR A 200 9.40 23.25 -4.12
N VAL A 201 8.57 24.13 -4.70
CA VAL A 201 8.98 25.05 -5.77
C VAL A 201 9.91 26.13 -5.22
N ASN A 202 9.57 26.75 -4.09
CA ASN A 202 10.32 27.87 -3.54
C ASN A 202 11.63 27.46 -2.83
N THR A 203 11.84 26.17 -2.57
CA THR A 203 13.09 25.63 -1.98
C THR A 203 13.98 24.91 -2.98
N ALA A 204 13.72 25.03 -4.29
CA ALA A 204 14.52 24.38 -5.34
C ALA A 204 16.04 24.67 -5.25
N ARG A 205 16.43 25.84 -4.72
CA ARG A 205 17.83 26.23 -4.49
C ARG A 205 18.59 25.35 -3.50
N LEU A 206 17.90 24.59 -2.65
CA LEU A 206 18.52 23.71 -1.65
C LEU A 206 19.02 22.39 -2.26
N GLY A 207 18.82 22.17 -3.55
CA GLY A 207 19.33 21.01 -4.28
C GLY A 207 18.46 19.76 -4.15
N ILE A 208 19.00 18.65 -4.66
CA ILE A 208 18.34 17.34 -4.71
C ILE A 208 19.15 16.28 -3.98
N VAL A 209 18.47 15.23 -3.55
CA VAL A 209 19.04 14.10 -2.81
C VAL A 209 19.23 12.92 -3.75
N HIS A 210 20.39 12.26 -3.66
CA HIS A 210 20.72 11.04 -4.44
C HIS A 210 20.47 11.13 -5.95
N SER A 211 20.64 12.33 -6.54
CA SER A 211 20.37 12.60 -7.96
C SER A 211 18.93 12.33 -8.41
N ILE A 212 17.97 12.31 -7.46
CA ILE A 212 16.54 12.16 -7.75
C ILE A 212 15.92 13.56 -7.88
N ALA A 213 15.52 13.93 -9.09
CA ALA A 213 15.06 15.29 -9.42
C ALA A 213 13.92 15.80 -8.51
N TYR A 214 13.06 14.89 -8.06
CA TYR A 214 11.87 15.17 -7.26
C TYR A 214 12.07 15.01 -5.75
N TRP A 215 13.31 14.75 -5.30
CA TRP A 215 13.63 14.64 -3.89
C TRP A 215 14.49 15.83 -3.43
N ARG A 216 13.86 16.78 -2.73
CA ARG A 216 14.56 17.92 -2.12
C ARG A 216 15.19 17.54 -0.78
N HIS A 217 16.30 18.18 -0.43
CA HIS A 217 17.03 17.88 0.82
C HIS A 217 16.19 18.08 2.09
N ASN A 218 15.25 19.02 2.07
CA ASN A 218 14.42 19.38 3.21
C ASN A 218 13.01 18.78 3.16
N LEU A 219 12.59 18.12 2.08
CA LEU A 219 11.23 17.60 1.92
C LEU A 219 11.23 16.08 1.71
N PRO A 220 10.20 15.36 2.20
CA PRO A 220 9.99 13.99 1.78
C PRO A 220 9.74 13.91 0.27
N TRP A 221 10.30 12.88 -0.37
CA TRP A 221 9.97 12.58 -1.76
C TRP A 221 8.60 11.90 -1.82
N LEU A 222 7.59 12.61 -2.35
CA LEU A 222 6.22 12.12 -2.47
C LEU A 222 5.78 11.80 -3.90
N TYR A 223 6.35 12.47 -4.90
CA TYR A 223 5.91 12.40 -6.29
C TYR A 223 7.07 12.01 -7.22
N TYR A 224 6.78 11.21 -8.24
CA TYR A 224 7.75 10.86 -9.29
C TYR A 224 7.69 11.82 -10.50
N GLY A 225 6.92 12.90 -10.39
CA GLY A 225 6.69 13.88 -11.45
C GLY A 225 6.00 15.13 -10.90
N ASP A 226 6.14 16.24 -11.61
CA ASP A 226 5.41 17.49 -11.38
C ASP A 226 4.08 17.55 -12.13
N GLN A 227 3.92 16.72 -13.15
CA GLN A 227 2.70 16.55 -13.94
C GLN A 227 2.46 15.07 -14.29
N PRO A 228 1.21 14.68 -14.58
CA PRO A 228 0.91 13.37 -15.15
C PRO A 228 1.64 13.21 -16.50
N GLY A 229 2.12 12.00 -16.84
CA GLY A 229 2.92 11.83 -18.06
C GLY A 229 4.12 10.90 -17.91
N LEU A 230 4.73 10.89 -16.72
CA LEU A 230 6.10 10.40 -16.52
C LEU A 230 6.15 8.95 -16.01
N ALA A 231 5.01 8.30 -15.78
CA ALA A 231 4.96 6.98 -15.18
C ALA A 231 5.67 5.90 -16.02
N SER A 232 5.59 5.97 -17.34
CA SER A 232 6.28 5.03 -18.24
C SER A 232 7.80 5.07 -18.09
N GLN A 233 8.38 6.27 -17.92
CA GLN A 233 9.81 6.42 -17.69
C GLN A 233 10.24 5.80 -16.36
N VAL A 234 9.41 5.90 -15.32
CA VAL A 234 9.71 5.33 -14.01
C VAL A 234 9.60 3.80 -14.02
N LEU A 235 8.59 3.26 -14.72
CA LEU A 235 8.23 1.85 -14.66
C LEU A 235 8.85 0.99 -15.77
N GLU A 236 9.37 1.59 -16.84
CA GLU A 236 9.88 0.85 -18.00
C GLU A 236 11.29 1.26 -18.46
N ALA A 237 11.82 2.42 -18.03
CA ALA A 237 13.14 2.85 -18.51
C ALA A 237 14.29 1.96 -18.01
N ASN A 238 14.17 1.42 -16.78
CA ASN A 238 15.18 0.58 -16.17
C ASN A 238 14.55 -0.72 -15.67
N HIS A 239 15.27 -1.83 -15.80
CA HIS A 239 14.91 -3.10 -15.17
C HIS A 239 15.53 -3.19 -13.78
N PHE A 240 14.89 -3.96 -12.90
CA PHE A 240 15.43 -4.25 -11.59
C PHE A 240 16.74 -5.06 -11.73
N PRO A 241 17.79 -4.77 -10.94
CA PRO A 241 19.10 -5.42 -11.12
C PRO A 241 19.15 -6.91 -10.77
N THR A 242 18.21 -7.41 -9.98
CA THR A 242 18.19 -8.80 -9.51
C THR A 242 17.50 -9.71 -10.52
N ILE A 243 18.09 -10.90 -10.71
CA ILE A 243 17.50 -11.99 -11.50
C ILE A 243 16.75 -12.91 -10.55
N PHE A 244 15.47 -13.16 -10.83
CA PHE A 244 14.65 -14.05 -10.03
C PHE A 244 14.42 -15.41 -10.71
N SER A 245 14.27 -16.46 -9.90
CA SER A 245 13.97 -17.82 -10.33
C SER A 245 12.90 -18.46 -9.44
N PHE A 246 12.25 -19.51 -9.92
CA PHE A 246 11.38 -20.37 -9.09
C PHE A 246 12.16 -21.40 -8.28
N LYS A 247 13.43 -21.64 -8.60
CA LYS A 247 14.28 -22.64 -7.95
C LYS A 247 15.65 -22.02 -7.67
N GLY A 248 16.10 -22.08 -6.43
CA GLY A 248 17.40 -21.51 -6.07
C GLY A 248 17.54 -21.26 -4.58
N THR A 249 18.41 -20.32 -4.24
CA THR A 249 18.58 -19.86 -2.86
C THR A 249 17.44 -18.91 -2.47
N ASP A 250 17.23 -18.69 -1.17
CA ASP A 250 16.20 -17.77 -0.65
C ASP A 250 16.23 -16.38 -1.31
N LYS A 251 17.39 -15.93 -1.77
CA LYS A 251 17.59 -14.62 -2.45
C LYS A 251 17.02 -14.58 -3.87
N ASP A 252 16.93 -15.73 -4.52
CA ASP A 252 16.47 -15.85 -5.92
C ASP A 252 14.96 -16.04 -6.01
N ILE A 253 14.34 -16.48 -4.90
CA ILE A 253 12.93 -16.91 -4.83
C ILE A 253 12.05 -15.97 -4.00
N LYS A 254 12.60 -15.01 -3.24
CA LYS A 254 11.85 -14.08 -2.38
C LYS A 254 12.02 -12.63 -2.81
N LEU A 255 10.92 -11.90 -2.78
CA LEU A 255 10.89 -10.45 -2.93
C LEU A 255 11.07 -9.80 -1.56
N GLN A 256 12.25 -9.23 -1.31
CA GLN A 256 12.59 -8.62 -0.03
C GLN A 256 12.04 -7.19 0.05
N PHE A 257 10.74 -7.07 0.31
CA PHE A 257 10.10 -5.78 0.51
C PHE A 257 10.36 -5.23 1.92
N ILE A 258 10.82 -3.98 1.97
CA ILE A 258 11.10 -3.24 3.21
C ILE A 258 10.32 -1.93 3.17
N ALA A 259 9.63 -1.60 4.26
CA ALA A 259 8.93 -0.34 4.42
C ALA A 259 9.58 0.54 5.49
N ALA A 260 9.76 1.83 5.17
CA ALA A 260 9.99 2.86 6.17
C ALA A 260 8.65 3.35 6.71
N SER A 261 8.48 3.32 8.03
CA SER A 261 7.21 3.69 8.69
C SER A 261 7.32 5.05 9.39
N PHE A 262 6.29 5.89 9.26
CA PHE A 262 6.21 7.21 9.87
C PHE A 262 4.87 7.41 10.59
N ASP A 263 4.86 8.18 11.67
CA ASP A 263 3.61 8.59 12.34
C ASP A 263 2.97 9.82 11.67
N ALA A 264 1.77 10.19 12.11
CA ALA A 264 1.06 11.37 11.63
C ALA A 264 1.82 12.69 11.86
N ALA A 265 2.65 12.76 12.89
CA ALA A 265 3.44 13.93 13.25
C ALA A 265 4.78 14.03 12.50
N GLY A 266 5.07 13.07 11.61
CA GLY A 266 6.26 13.07 10.77
C GLY A 266 7.49 12.42 11.40
N ASN A 267 7.35 11.77 12.57
CA ASN A 267 8.46 11.03 13.19
C ASN A 267 8.69 9.71 12.46
N PHE A 268 9.96 9.38 12.25
CA PHE A 268 10.35 8.07 11.76
C PHE A 268 10.19 7.04 12.88
N LEU A 269 9.47 5.96 12.58
CA LEU A 269 9.21 4.88 13.53
C LEU A 269 10.27 3.79 13.42
N LYS A 270 10.33 3.12 12.26
CA LYS A 270 11.27 2.02 12.00
C LYS A 270 11.30 1.61 10.53
N TRP A 271 12.36 0.88 10.18
CA TRP A 271 12.42 0.02 9.00
C TRP A 271 11.82 -1.35 9.36
N GLN A 272 10.96 -1.90 8.51
CA GLN A 272 10.38 -3.22 8.74
C GLN A 272 10.22 -4.00 7.43
N ASN A 273 10.50 -5.30 7.47
CA ASN A 273 10.14 -6.21 6.39
C ASN A 273 8.61 -6.32 6.33
N LEU A 274 8.01 -6.47 5.15
CA LEU A 274 6.57 -6.66 4.98
C LEU A 274 6.04 -8.05 5.39
N GLU A 275 6.93 -9.04 5.57
CA GLU A 275 6.56 -10.35 6.12
C GLU A 275 5.75 -10.21 7.41
N GLY A 276 4.75 -11.07 7.58
CA GLY A 276 3.82 -11.02 8.73
C GLY A 276 2.58 -10.19 8.55
N GLY A 277 2.23 -9.86 7.30
CA GLY A 277 0.92 -9.31 7.01
C GLY A 277 0.80 -7.81 7.25
N ILE A 278 1.90 -7.06 7.21
CA ILE A 278 1.89 -5.63 7.56
C ILE A 278 0.96 -4.81 6.66
N LEU A 279 0.89 -5.14 5.37
CA LEU A 279 -0.01 -4.47 4.42
C LEU A 279 -1.36 -5.20 4.26
N GLN A 280 -1.43 -6.45 4.72
CA GLN A 280 -2.59 -7.31 4.66
C GLN A 280 -3.51 -7.04 5.87
N LEU A 281 -4.51 -6.19 5.68
CA LEU A 281 -5.52 -5.93 6.73
C LEU A 281 -6.32 -7.18 7.13
N CYS A 282 -6.39 -8.18 6.25
CA CYS A 282 -7.07 -9.44 6.53
C CYS A 282 -6.18 -10.39 7.35
N PRO A 283 -6.65 -10.87 8.52
CA PRO A 283 -5.89 -11.82 9.31
C PRO A 283 -5.82 -13.19 8.61
N ASP A 284 -4.64 -13.79 8.63
CA ASP A 284 -4.43 -15.19 8.25
C ASP A 284 -3.16 -15.72 8.94
N THR A 285 -2.82 -16.98 8.70
CA THR A 285 -1.57 -17.60 9.15
C THR A 285 -0.35 -16.94 8.50
N GLN A 286 0.73 -16.78 9.28
CA GLN A 286 2.00 -16.20 8.83
C GLN A 286 2.51 -16.81 7.52
N THR A 287 2.38 -18.12 7.36
CA THR A 287 2.82 -18.85 6.16
C THR A 287 2.06 -18.42 4.91
N LYS A 288 0.74 -18.24 5.01
CA LYS A 288 -0.08 -17.74 3.90
C LYS A 288 0.19 -16.27 3.62
N LEU A 289 0.28 -15.43 4.65
CA LEU A 289 0.60 -14.01 4.49
C LEU A 289 1.94 -13.81 3.80
N ASN A 290 2.96 -14.60 4.19
CA ASN A 290 4.29 -14.55 3.60
C ASN A 290 4.35 -15.11 2.17
N ALA A 291 3.39 -15.96 1.77
CA ALA A 291 3.33 -16.47 0.40
C ALA A 291 3.15 -15.36 -0.64
N ALA A 292 2.60 -14.20 -0.25
CA ALA A 292 2.51 -13.01 -1.09
C ALA A 292 3.87 -12.50 -1.60
N TYR A 293 4.95 -12.76 -0.85
CA TYR A 293 6.29 -12.26 -1.17
C TYR A 293 7.20 -13.34 -1.80
N ALA A 294 6.65 -14.53 -2.07
CA ALA A 294 7.33 -15.55 -2.84
C ALA A 294 7.22 -15.23 -4.34
N PHE A 295 8.37 -15.18 -5.02
CA PHE A 295 8.42 -14.85 -6.44
C PHE A 295 7.65 -15.89 -7.27
N GLY A 296 6.81 -15.41 -8.20
CA GLY A 296 5.95 -16.26 -9.04
C GLY A 296 4.64 -16.72 -8.41
N THR A 297 4.37 -16.37 -7.15
CA THR A 297 3.15 -16.80 -6.47
C THR A 297 2.06 -15.74 -6.60
N THR A 298 1.05 -16.00 -7.43
CA THR A 298 -0.15 -15.16 -7.46
C THR A 298 -0.88 -15.28 -6.12
N TYR A 299 -1.04 -14.16 -5.43
CA TYR A 299 -1.67 -14.10 -4.11
C TYR A 299 -2.91 -13.23 -4.19
N GLN A 300 -3.99 -13.68 -3.55
CA GLN A 300 -5.20 -12.89 -3.39
C GLN A 300 -5.86 -13.20 -2.06
N GLN A 301 -6.25 -12.15 -1.34
CA GLN A 301 -6.95 -12.24 -0.08
C GLN A 301 -8.01 -11.14 -0.03
N SER A 302 -9.22 -11.48 0.44
CA SER A 302 -10.30 -10.52 0.67
C SER A 302 -11.10 -10.90 1.90
N CYS A 303 -11.53 -9.90 2.66
CA CYS A 303 -12.32 -10.10 3.88
C CYS A 303 -13.13 -8.85 4.23
N LYS A 304 -14.08 -9.01 5.16
CA LYS A 304 -14.80 -7.92 5.81
C LYS A 304 -14.17 -7.62 7.16
N ILE A 305 -13.88 -6.36 7.44
CA ILE A 305 -13.39 -5.90 8.74
C ILE A 305 -14.43 -4.97 9.35
N SER A 306 -14.75 -5.13 10.63
CA SER A 306 -15.66 -4.24 11.34
C SER A 306 -15.03 -2.85 11.54
N VAL A 307 -15.85 -1.81 11.45
CA VAL A 307 -15.39 -0.42 11.67
C VAL A 307 -14.94 -0.24 13.12
N SER A 308 -15.60 -0.87 14.09
CA SER A 308 -15.17 -0.85 15.50
C SER A 308 -13.74 -1.37 15.68
N LYS A 309 -13.40 -2.49 15.03
CA LYS A 309 -12.03 -3.03 15.06
C LYS A 309 -11.02 -2.09 14.41
N ILE A 310 -11.37 -1.49 13.26
CA ILE A 310 -10.48 -0.53 12.57
C ILE A 310 -10.17 0.67 13.48
N LEU A 311 -11.17 1.20 14.18
CA LEU A 311 -10.98 2.36 15.07
C LEU A 311 -10.11 2.03 16.28
N LEU A 312 -10.13 0.79 16.77
CA LEU A 312 -9.30 0.32 17.87
C LEU A 312 -7.85 0.07 17.41
N ASP A 313 -7.68 -0.70 16.34
CA ASP A 313 -6.37 -1.15 15.86
C ASP A 313 -5.59 -0.03 15.13
N PHE A 314 -6.30 0.93 14.51
CA PHE A 314 -5.73 1.98 13.67
C PHE A 314 -6.18 3.40 14.09
N ALA A 315 -6.22 3.66 15.39
CA ALA A 315 -6.57 4.97 15.93
C ALA A 315 -5.65 6.10 15.41
N ASN A 316 -4.37 5.78 15.18
CA ASN A 316 -3.38 6.69 14.60
C ASN A 316 -2.86 6.11 13.27
N PRO A 317 -2.90 6.89 12.16
CA PRO A 317 -2.41 6.45 10.86
C PRO A 317 -0.90 6.29 10.87
N ILE A 318 -0.44 5.23 10.21
CA ILE A 318 0.96 4.98 9.90
C ILE A 318 1.15 5.12 8.40
N PHE A 319 2.21 5.84 8.02
CA PHE A 319 2.58 6.08 6.64
C PHE A 319 3.77 5.22 6.24
N TYR A 320 3.76 4.72 5.02
CA TYR A 320 4.75 3.79 4.50
C TYR A 320 5.39 4.33 3.22
N ASP A 321 6.72 4.29 3.17
CA ASP A 321 7.48 4.34 1.92
C ASP A 321 8.01 2.93 1.65
N LEU A 322 7.64 2.35 0.50
CA LEU A 322 7.96 0.96 0.17
C LEU A 322 9.21 0.86 -0.71
N PHE A 323 10.05 -0.13 -0.41
CA PHE A 323 11.26 -0.44 -1.15
C PHE A 323 11.39 -1.93 -1.40
N LEU A 324 12.11 -2.28 -2.47
CA LEU A 324 12.59 -3.63 -2.74
C LEU A 324 14.11 -3.66 -2.53
N GLU A 325 14.57 -4.50 -1.62
CA GLU A 325 15.99 -4.68 -1.33
C GLU A 325 16.67 -5.51 -2.44
N TYR A 326 17.89 -5.12 -2.79
CA TYR A 326 18.78 -5.93 -3.62
C TYR A 326 20.24 -5.79 -3.20
N ASN A 327 21.04 -6.81 -3.48
CA ASN A 327 22.47 -6.77 -3.24
C ASN A 327 23.20 -6.36 -4.52
N GLY A 328 24.07 -5.36 -4.42
CA GLY A 328 24.99 -5.03 -5.51
C GLY A 328 26.15 -6.02 -5.58
N ASN A 329 26.95 -5.90 -6.66
CA ASN A 329 28.07 -6.81 -6.95
C ASN A 329 29.13 -6.89 -5.84
N ASN A 330 29.21 -5.87 -4.98
CA ASN A 330 30.17 -5.78 -3.87
C ASN A 330 29.58 -6.26 -2.52
N GLY A 331 28.39 -6.87 -2.51
CA GLY A 331 27.70 -7.29 -1.30
C GLY A 331 27.07 -6.13 -0.49
N GLN A 332 27.05 -4.92 -1.05
CA GLN A 332 26.33 -3.77 -0.46
C GLN A 332 24.83 -3.92 -0.71
N GLN A 333 24.03 -3.66 0.33
CA GLN A 333 22.57 -3.63 0.25
C GLN A 333 22.11 -2.29 -0.32
N TYR A 334 21.24 -2.35 -1.32
CA TYR A 334 20.60 -1.21 -1.94
C TYR A 334 19.09 -1.34 -1.85
N LEU A 335 18.42 -0.19 -1.82
CA LEU A 335 16.97 -0.09 -1.76
C LEU A 335 16.45 0.55 -3.04
N TRP A 336 15.54 -0.15 -3.72
CA TRP A 336 14.83 0.39 -4.86
C TRP A 336 13.44 0.85 -4.43
N ALA A 337 13.13 2.13 -4.59
CA ALA A 337 11.82 2.66 -4.21
C ALA A 337 10.71 2.11 -5.12
N VAL A 338 9.65 1.57 -4.52
CA VAL A 338 8.48 1.01 -5.21
C VAL A 338 7.46 2.13 -5.42
N PRO A 339 7.16 2.53 -6.68
CA PRO A 339 6.17 3.57 -6.94
C PRO A 339 4.75 3.13 -6.56
N VAL A 340 3.92 4.11 -6.22
CA VAL A 340 2.54 3.93 -5.78
C VAL A 340 1.57 4.60 -6.76
N LEU A 341 0.69 3.80 -7.37
CA LEU A 341 -0.45 4.26 -8.16
C LEU A 341 -1.67 4.42 -7.25
N ASN A 342 -1.90 5.65 -6.76
CA ASN A 342 -3.07 5.98 -5.97
C ASN A 342 -4.28 6.27 -6.88
N LEU A 343 -5.28 5.37 -6.89
CA LEU A 343 -6.47 5.47 -7.74
C LEU A 343 -7.42 6.61 -7.34
N ASN A 344 -7.26 7.15 -6.13
CA ASN A 344 -8.05 8.26 -5.60
C ASN A 344 -7.36 9.63 -5.80
N LEU A 345 -6.16 9.66 -6.38
CA LEU A 345 -5.43 10.90 -6.65
C LEU A 345 -6.16 11.73 -7.71
N GLN A 346 -6.38 13.01 -7.39
CA GLN A 346 -6.90 13.99 -8.35
C GLN A 346 -5.83 15.01 -8.73
N TYR A 347 -5.75 15.34 -10.00
CA TYR A 347 -4.94 16.43 -10.51
C TYR A 347 -5.86 17.39 -11.27
N SER A 348 -5.96 18.64 -10.81
CA SER A 348 -6.91 19.63 -11.35
C SER A 348 -8.34 19.08 -11.40
N GLU A 349 -8.79 18.46 -10.30
CA GLU A 349 -10.12 17.86 -10.11
C GLU A 349 -10.43 16.63 -10.99
N MET A 350 -9.48 16.12 -11.76
CA MET A 350 -9.63 14.89 -12.55
C MET A 350 -8.87 13.72 -11.95
N PHE A 351 -9.46 12.52 -11.97
CA PHE A 351 -8.78 11.29 -11.57
C PHE A 351 -7.83 10.81 -12.67
N VAL A 352 -6.53 11.04 -12.47
CA VAL A 352 -5.51 10.74 -13.49
C VAL A 352 -5.05 9.27 -13.50
N ASN A 353 -5.27 8.56 -12.40
CA ASN A 353 -4.76 7.20 -12.19
C ASN A 353 -5.79 6.08 -12.44
N GLN A 354 -7.02 6.40 -12.88
CA GLN A 354 -8.07 5.40 -13.10
C GLN A 354 -8.07 4.80 -14.53
N GLY A 355 -7.47 5.50 -15.49
CA GLY A 355 -7.38 5.00 -16.87
C GLY A 355 -6.35 3.89 -17.02
N SER A 356 -6.47 3.07 -18.08
CA SER A 356 -5.50 2.02 -18.40
C SER A 356 -4.21 2.53 -19.04
N ASN A 357 -4.20 3.77 -19.56
CA ASN A 357 -3.04 4.35 -20.21
C ASN A 357 -2.03 4.85 -19.17
N MET A 358 -0.92 4.14 -19.07
CA MET A 358 0.19 4.47 -18.15
C MET A 358 0.75 5.88 -18.38
N ASN A 359 0.70 6.41 -19.60
CA ASN A 359 1.19 7.77 -19.88
C ASN A 359 0.31 8.86 -19.25
N ASN A 360 -0.86 8.55 -18.73
CA ASN A 360 -1.71 9.53 -18.04
C ASN A 360 -1.48 9.52 -16.53
N TRP A 361 -0.71 8.58 -15.99
CA TRP A 361 -0.59 8.39 -14.55
C TRP A 361 0.37 9.40 -13.91
N LEU A 362 0.07 9.72 -12.65
CA LEU A 362 0.94 10.42 -11.73
C LEU A 362 1.26 9.49 -10.55
N LEU A 363 2.50 9.01 -10.52
CA LEU A 363 2.97 8.09 -9.49
C LEU A 363 3.39 8.86 -8.23
N THR A 364 3.06 8.26 -7.10
CA THR A 364 3.40 8.75 -5.75
C THR A 364 4.31 7.75 -5.05
N ARG A 365 4.79 8.06 -3.85
CA ARG A 365 5.70 7.18 -3.11
C ARG A 365 5.14 6.72 -1.76
N ARG A 366 4.53 7.65 -1.03
CA ARG A 366 4.04 7.41 0.33
C ARG A 366 2.56 7.08 0.34
N PHE A 367 2.16 6.13 1.18
CA PHE A 367 0.77 5.73 1.35
C PHE A 367 0.47 5.36 2.81
N PHE A 368 -0.79 5.10 3.14
CA PHE A 368 -1.21 4.60 4.45
C PHE A 368 -2.28 3.52 4.28
N LEU A 369 -2.60 2.78 5.35
CA LEU A 369 -3.64 1.75 5.31
C LEU A 369 -4.99 2.26 5.81
N VAL A 370 -4.99 3.01 6.91
CA VAL A 370 -6.18 3.58 7.51
C VAL A 370 -5.86 4.99 7.99
N ASP A 371 -6.78 5.91 7.72
CA ASP A 371 -6.79 7.25 8.28
C ASP A 371 -8.07 7.48 9.07
N ALA A 372 -7.90 7.54 10.39
CA ALA A 372 -8.93 7.84 11.38
C ALA A 372 -8.71 9.22 12.05
N LEU A 373 -7.72 10.00 11.61
CA LEU A 373 -7.41 11.32 12.17
C LEU A 373 -7.98 12.45 11.32
N SER A 374 -7.88 12.38 10.00
CA SER A 374 -8.30 13.49 9.13
C SER A 374 -9.81 13.74 9.23
N GLY A 375 -10.62 12.71 9.41
CA GLY A 375 -12.07 12.82 9.55
C GLY A 375 -12.57 13.14 10.96
N LYS A 376 -11.68 13.44 11.92
CA LYS A 376 -12.08 14.02 13.22
C LYS A 376 -12.42 15.49 13.06
N GLU A 377 -13.71 15.80 13.20
CA GLU A 377 -14.24 17.14 12.99
C GLU A 377 -14.15 17.97 14.27
N ASN A 378 -13.45 19.12 14.19
CA ASN A 378 -13.26 20.12 15.26
C ASN A 378 -12.52 19.67 16.54
N ASP A 379 -12.68 18.44 17.01
CA ASP A 379 -12.11 17.92 18.26
C ASP A 379 -11.40 16.57 18.06
N LEU A 380 -10.15 16.47 18.53
CA LEU A 380 -9.33 15.26 18.45
C LEU A 380 -9.77 14.15 19.43
N GLY A 381 -10.47 14.52 20.51
CA GLY A 381 -10.95 13.59 21.54
C GLY A 381 -12.22 12.82 21.14
N LYS A 382 -12.90 13.25 20.07
CA LYS A 382 -14.12 12.60 19.57
C LYS A 382 -13.80 11.50 18.55
N LEU A 383 -14.76 10.61 18.37
CA LEU A 383 -14.74 9.63 17.28
C LEU A 383 -14.74 10.37 15.92
N PRO A 384 -14.01 9.86 14.92
CA PRO A 384 -14.01 10.45 13.60
C PRO A 384 -15.40 10.32 12.96
N ARG A 385 -15.82 11.35 12.22
CA ARG A 385 -17.07 11.33 11.45
C ARG A 385 -16.92 10.46 10.20
N VAL A 386 -15.73 10.49 9.59
CA VAL A 386 -15.38 9.70 8.40
C VAL A 386 -14.03 9.04 8.64
N ILE A 387 -13.88 7.79 8.23
CA ILE A 387 -12.58 7.13 8.13
C ILE A 387 -12.28 6.81 6.66
N ARG A 388 -10.99 6.75 6.32
CA ARG A 388 -10.53 6.35 5.00
C ARG A 388 -9.69 5.09 5.12
N VAL A 389 -10.04 4.06 4.36
CA VAL A 389 -9.44 2.73 4.45
C VAL A 389 -8.92 2.30 3.09
N ALA A 390 -7.71 1.77 3.01
CA ALA A 390 -7.15 1.14 1.81
C ALA A 390 -7.92 -0.16 1.52
N SER A 391 -8.96 -0.07 0.68
CA SER A 391 -9.87 -1.17 0.39
C SER A 391 -9.33 -2.14 -0.66
N LYS A 392 -8.41 -1.67 -1.52
CA LYS A 392 -7.73 -2.53 -2.48
C LYS A 392 -6.25 -2.16 -2.55
N ILE A 393 -5.40 -3.14 -2.30
CA ILE A 393 -3.95 -3.04 -2.49
C ILE A 393 -3.53 -4.14 -3.46
N THR A 394 -2.79 -3.78 -4.50
CA THR A 394 -2.29 -4.73 -5.49
C THR A 394 -0.83 -4.43 -5.78
N ILE A 395 0.05 -5.41 -5.59
CA ILE A 395 1.44 -5.32 -6.05
C ILE A 395 1.51 -6.01 -7.41
N SER A 396 1.73 -5.24 -8.47
CA SER A 396 1.91 -5.75 -9.82
C SER A 396 3.40 -5.87 -10.14
N ILE A 397 3.81 -7.06 -10.58
CA ILE A 397 5.19 -7.36 -10.96
C ILE A 397 5.19 -7.71 -12.45
N ARG A 398 5.86 -6.89 -13.25
CA ARG A 398 5.94 -7.06 -14.71
C ARG A 398 7.29 -7.67 -15.08
N LEU A 399 7.28 -8.76 -15.84
CA LEU A 399 8.50 -9.33 -16.42
C LEU A 399 9.01 -8.50 -17.59
N VAL A 400 10.33 -8.41 -17.72
CA VAL A 400 10.98 -7.77 -18.87
C VAL A 400 10.91 -8.72 -20.07
N SER A 401 10.16 -8.31 -21.10
CA SER A 401 9.99 -9.06 -22.34
C SER A 401 11.33 -9.41 -23.01
N HIS A 402 11.39 -10.56 -23.68
CA HIS A 402 12.50 -11.00 -24.55
C HIS A 402 13.87 -11.27 -23.88
N THR A 403 13.98 -11.19 -22.54
CA THR A 403 15.27 -11.40 -21.87
C THR A 403 15.50 -12.85 -21.42
N GLN A 404 14.44 -13.65 -21.26
CA GLN A 404 14.45 -15.05 -20.78
C GLN A 404 15.26 -15.30 -19.49
N ARG A 405 15.48 -14.26 -18.68
CA ARG A 405 16.38 -14.28 -17.51
C ARG A 405 15.68 -13.96 -16.19
N GLY A 406 14.35 -13.97 -16.12
CA GLY A 406 13.64 -13.67 -14.86
C GLY A 406 13.87 -12.25 -14.33
N MET A 407 14.19 -11.30 -15.22
CA MET A 407 14.29 -9.89 -14.84
C MET A 407 12.90 -9.25 -14.80
N ILE A 408 12.69 -8.37 -13.83
CA ILE A 408 11.43 -7.63 -13.66
C ILE A 408 11.66 -6.15 -13.87
N TYR A 409 10.62 -5.46 -14.31
CA TYR A 409 10.52 -4.02 -14.14
C TYR A 409 10.29 -3.68 -12.65
N PRO A 410 10.53 -2.43 -12.22
CA PRO A 410 10.18 -1.98 -10.88
C PRO A 410 8.73 -2.38 -10.55
N PRO A 411 8.49 -3.07 -9.43
CA PRO A 411 7.14 -3.40 -9.00
C PRO A 411 6.30 -2.13 -8.84
N LEU A 412 5.00 -2.24 -9.07
CA LEU A 412 4.05 -1.15 -8.90
C LEU A 412 3.06 -1.50 -7.79
N LEU A 413 2.94 -0.63 -6.78
CA LEU A 413 1.91 -0.74 -5.75
C LEU A 413 0.68 0.08 -6.19
N THR A 414 -0.41 -0.58 -6.53
CA THR A 414 -1.71 0.09 -6.79
C THR A 414 -2.54 0.09 -5.51
N ILE A 415 -3.08 1.26 -5.15
CA ILE A 415 -3.91 1.42 -3.96
C ILE A 415 -5.22 2.16 -4.28
N ALA A 416 -6.33 1.62 -3.80
CA ALA A 416 -7.62 2.29 -3.75
C ALA A 416 -8.05 2.48 -2.31
N TYR A 417 -8.59 3.66 -2.03
CA TYR A 417 -9.16 4.03 -0.75
C TYR A 417 -10.68 4.10 -0.83
N THR A 418 -11.33 3.70 0.26
CA THR A 418 -12.77 3.85 0.47
C THR A 418 -13.04 4.75 1.67
N ASP A 419 -13.90 5.74 1.47
CA ASP A 419 -14.37 6.65 2.52
C ASP A 419 -15.61 6.07 3.20
N VAL A 420 -15.60 5.98 4.54
CA VAL A 420 -16.67 5.35 5.32
C VAL A 420 -17.20 6.33 6.35
N LEU A 421 -18.49 6.65 6.25
CA LEU A 421 -19.19 7.47 7.24
C LEU A 421 -19.46 6.66 8.51
N VAL A 422 -18.91 7.11 9.63
CA VAL A 422 -19.03 6.42 10.93
C VAL A 422 -20.35 6.81 11.57
N GLN A 423 -21.30 5.87 11.61
CA GLN A 423 -22.60 6.05 12.27
C GLN A 423 -22.77 5.04 13.40
N ASN A 424 -22.64 3.75 13.06
CA ASN A 424 -22.78 2.62 13.99
C ASN A 424 -21.58 1.68 13.81
N PRO A 425 -20.44 1.93 14.49
CA PRO A 425 -19.19 1.19 14.29
C PRO A 425 -19.31 -0.34 14.48
N GLU A 426 -20.22 -0.78 15.35
CA GLU A 426 -20.39 -2.20 15.70
C GLU A 426 -21.08 -3.03 14.60
N THR A 427 -21.92 -2.40 13.76
CA THR A 427 -22.66 -3.09 12.69
C THR A 427 -22.07 -2.82 11.30
N GLN A 428 -21.26 -1.77 11.17
CA GLN A 428 -20.62 -1.40 9.92
C GLN A 428 -19.37 -2.24 9.66
N SER A 429 -19.19 -2.66 8.41
CA SER A 429 -17.99 -3.38 7.96
C SER A 429 -17.53 -2.88 6.60
N VAL A 430 -16.24 -3.03 6.33
CA VAL A 430 -15.58 -2.59 5.09
C VAL A 430 -14.95 -3.81 4.43
N MET A 431 -15.18 -3.96 3.12
CA MET A 431 -14.48 -4.94 2.30
C MET A 431 -13.08 -4.44 2.01
N VAL A 432 -12.08 -5.26 2.33
CA VAL A 432 -10.68 -4.99 1.98
C VAL A 432 -10.12 -6.16 1.19
N SER A 433 -9.16 -5.86 0.32
CA SER A 433 -8.49 -6.85 -0.52
C SER A 433 -7.01 -6.53 -0.70
N PHE A 434 -6.19 -7.57 -0.67
CA PHE A 434 -4.77 -7.50 -0.96
C PHE A 434 -4.42 -8.56 -2.00
N ALA A 435 -3.68 -8.18 -3.04
CA ALA A 435 -3.26 -9.08 -4.09
C ALA A 435 -1.83 -8.83 -4.54
N VAL A 436 -1.17 -9.88 -5.03
CA VAL A 436 0.10 -9.81 -5.74
C VAL A 436 -0.10 -10.50 -7.08
N SER A 437 0.04 -9.75 -8.16
CA SER A 437 -0.18 -10.22 -9.52
C SER A 437 1.10 -10.13 -10.33
N TYR A 438 1.30 -11.13 -11.17
CA TYR A 438 2.40 -11.20 -12.10
C TYR A 438 1.87 -10.99 -13.50
N GLU A 439 2.46 -10.04 -14.21
CA GLU A 439 2.01 -9.60 -15.52
C GLU A 439 3.12 -9.83 -16.54
N MET A 440 2.73 -10.30 -17.71
CA MET A 440 3.60 -10.47 -18.86
C MET A 440 2.87 -9.98 -20.10
N ASN A 441 3.58 -9.27 -20.97
CA ASN A 441 3.01 -8.94 -22.27
C ASN A 441 2.81 -10.23 -23.08
N GLN A 442 1.56 -10.60 -23.33
CA GLN A 442 1.18 -11.77 -24.12
C GLN A 442 0.75 -11.42 -25.56
N SER A 443 0.98 -10.18 -26.02
CA SER A 443 0.57 -9.75 -27.36
C SER A 443 1.14 -10.64 -28.47
N GLU A 444 2.38 -11.12 -28.31
CA GLU A 444 3.01 -12.04 -29.26
C GLU A 444 2.29 -13.39 -29.31
N ALA A 445 1.93 -13.94 -28.14
CA ALA A 445 1.20 -15.20 -28.06
C ALA A 445 -0.22 -15.08 -28.65
N GLN A 446 -0.88 -13.92 -28.44
CA GLN A 446 -2.18 -13.65 -29.02
C GLN A 446 -2.10 -13.55 -30.55
N ILE A 447 -1.15 -12.78 -31.08
CA ILE A 447 -0.92 -12.69 -32.54
C ILE A 447 -0.64 -14.06 -33.15
N GLN A 448 0.19 -14.88 -32.50
CA GLN A 448 0.48 -16.24 -32.97
C GLN A 448 -0.78 -17.14 -32.96
N THR A 449 -1.63 -16.99 -31.94
CA THR A 449 -2.90 -17.73 -31.84
C THR A 449 -3.87 -17.29 -32.94
N ASP A 450 -4.00 -15.99 -33.20
CA ASP A 450 -4.86 -15.43 -34.24
C ASP A 450 -4.42 -15.87 -35.65
N ILE A 451 -3.12 -15.83 -35.93
CA ILE A 451 -2.57 -16.34 -37.19
C ILE A 451 -2.88 -17.83 -37.36
N THR A 452 -2.67 -18.62 -36.31
CA THR A 452 -2.94 -20.07 -36.34
C THR A 452 -4.43 -20.36 -36.56
N LEU A 453 -5.31 -19.60 -35.91
CA LEU A 453 -6.75 -19.68 -36.09
C LEU A 453 -7.16 -19.38 -37.53
N GLY A 454 -6.61 -18.30 -38.12
CA GLY A 454 -6.88 -17.92 -39.50
C GLY A 454 -6.47 -18.98 -40.51
N VAL A 455 -5.25 -19.53 -40.36
CA VAL A 455 -4.70 -20.55 -41.27
C VAL A 455 -5.47 -21.87 -41.15
N LEU A 456 -5.61 -22.40 -39.93
CA LEU A 456 -6.30 -23.68 -39.71
C LEU A 456 -7.81 -23.58 -39.99
N GLY A 457 -8.43 -22.44 -39.70
CA GLY A 457 -9.82 -22.16 -40.06
C GLY A 457 -10.03 -22.17 -41.58
N GLY A 458 -9.13 -21.54 -42.34
CA GLY A 458 -9.15 -21.60 -43.81
C GLY A 458 -9.02 -23.03 -44.36
N LEU A 459 -8.10 -23.82 -43.80
CA LEU A 459 -7.96 -25.25 -44.14
C LEU A 459 -9.21 -26.06 -43.77
N ALA A 460 -9.87 -25.75 -42.65
CA ALA A 460 -11.11 -26.38 -42.26
C ALA A 460 -12.24 -26.12 -43.27
N VAL A 461 -12.36 -24.90 -43.82
CA VAL A 461 -13.33 -24.60 -44.90
C VAL A 461 -13.08 -25.49 -46.11
N LEU A 462 -11.83 -25.56 -46.60
CA LEU A 462 -11.47 -26.38 -47.76
C LEU A 462 -11.75 -27.86 -47.52
N TRP A 463 -11.42 -28.37 -46.33
CA TRP A 463 -11.68 -29.75 -45.94
C TRP A 463 -13.18 -30.05 -45.87
N SER A 464 -13.97 -29.12 -45.34
CA SER A 464 -15.42 -29.21 -45.25
C SER A 464 -16.08 -29.23 -46.63
N LEU A 465 -15.56 -28.41 -47.57
CA LEU A 465 -15.99 -28.42 -48.97
C LEU A 465 -15.72 -29.78 -49.63
N LEU A 466 -14.52 -30.35 -49.43
CA LEU A 466 -14.17 -31.67 -49.95
C LEU A 466 -15.08 -32.78 -49.39
N LYS A 467 -15.37 -32.77 -48.08
CA LYS A 467 -16.33 -33.71 -47.47
C LYS A 467 -17.73 -33.56 -48.04
N THR A 468 -18.18 -32.33 -48.23
CA THR A 468 -19.52 -32.04 -48.78
C THR A 468 -19.60 -32.50 -50.23
N ALA A 469 -18.57 -32.23 -51.05
CA ALA A 469 -18.48 -32.70 -52.43
C ALA A 469 -18.48 -34.24 -52.51
N GLY A 470 -17.71 -34.90 -51.64
CA GLY A 470 -17.67 -36.36 -51.55
C GLY A 470 -18.97 -36.99 -51.06
N TRP A 471 -19.71 -36.32 -50.17
CA TRP A 471 -21.06 -36.72 -49.77
C TRP A 471 -22.06 -36.55 -50.91
N LYS A 472 -22.06 -35.37 -51.55
CA LYS A 472 -22.98 -35.06 -52.66
C LYS A 472 -22.79 -36.00 -53.84
N ARG A 473 -21.54 -36.37 -54.17
CA ARG A 473 -21.22 -37.35 -55.21
C ARG A 473 -21.80 -38.73 -54.90
N ARG A 474 -21.85 -39.15 -53.63
CA ARG A 474 -22.44 -40.43 -53.21
C ARG A 474 -23.96 -40.44 -53.29
N THR A 475 -24.60 -39.29 -53.08
CA THR A 475 -26.06 -39.13 -53.19
C THR A 475 -26.54 -39.01 -54.65
N GLY A 476 -25.64 -38.86 -55.63
CA GLY A 476 -25.98 -38.88 -57.06
C GLY A 476 -26.76 -37.66 -57.58
N SER A 477 -26.85 -36.57 -56.82
CA SER A 477 -27.60 -35.35 -57.16
C SER A 477 -26.66 -34.26 -57.72
N SER A 478 -27.01 -33.65 -58.86
CA SER A 478 -26.19 -32.63 -59.55
C SER A 478 -26.48 -31.18 -59.14
N ILE A 479 -27.58 -30.92 -58.42
CA ILE A 479 -28.03 -29.56 -58.07
C ILE A 479 -27.57 -29.21 -56.65
N ILE A 480 -27.02 -28.02 -56.46
CA ILE A 480 -26.73 -27.45 -55.13
C ILE A 480 -28.06 -27.01 -54.51
N ASP A 481 -28.62 -27.87 -53.68
CA ASP A 481 -29.86 -27.62 -52.95
C ASP A 481 -29.58 -27.14 -51.52
N LEU A 482 -30.58 -26.55 -50.85
CA LEU A 482 -30.50 -26.04 -49.46
C LEU A 482 -29.97 -27.12 -48.49
N GLN A 483 -30.35 -28.38 -48.71
CA GLN A 483 -29.84 -29.53 -47.95
C GLN A 483 -28.31 -29.67 -48.03
N THR A 484 -27.72 -29.34 -49.18
CA THR A 484 -26.27 -29.40 -49.40
C THR A 484 -25.56 -28.30 -48.62
N VAL A 485 -26.14 -27.10 -48.59
CA VAL A 485 -25.63 -25.97 -47.80
C VAL A 485 -25.68 -26.29 -46.31
N PHE A 486 -26.80 -26.83 -45.83
CA PHE A 486 -26.94 -27.23 -44.43
C PHE A 486 -25.94 -28.34 -44.05
N LYS A 487 -25.72 -29.32 -44.94
CA LYS A 487 -24.72 -30.37 -44.71
C LYS A 487 -23.29 -29.82 -44.66
N PHE A 488 -22.98 -28.85 -45.52
CA PHE A 488 -21.70 -28.14 -45.47
C PHE A 488 -21.50 -27.43 -44.13
N LEU A 489 -22.49 -26.65 -43.66
CA LEU A 489 -22.41 -25.95 -42.37
C LEU A 489 -22.17 -26.90 -41.19
N LEU A 490 -22.79 -28.09 -41.21
CA LEU A 490 -22.60 -29.09 -40.17
C LEU A 490 -21.23 -29.79 -40.23
N PHE A 491 -20.72 -30.07 -41.43
CA PHE A 491 -19.35 -30.57 -41.58
C PHE A 491 -18.33 -29.50 -41.16
N TYR A 492 -18.57 -28.25 -41.56
CA TYR A 492 -17.74 -27.11 -41.19
C TYR A 492 -17.73 -26.85 -39.70
N ALA A 493 -18.89 -26.87 -39.02
CA ALA A 493 -18.97 -26.78 -37.57
C ALA A 493 -18.06 -27.82 -36.90
N GLY A 494 -18.11 -29.07 -37.36
CA GLY A 494 -17.28 -30.14 -36.83
C GLY A 494 -15.78 -30.03 -37.10
N ASP A 495 -15.39 -29.53 -38.28
CA ASP A 495 -13.99 -29.30 -38.62
C ASP A 495 -13.42 -28.08 -37.90
N LEU A 496 -14.20 -27.00 -37.78
CA LEU A 496 -13.87 -25.83 -36.99
C LEU A 496 -13.74 -26.18 -35.50
N ALA A 497 -14.58 -27.08 -34.98
CA ALA A 497 -14.45 -27.61 -33.63
C ALA A 497 -13.09 -28.30 -33.39
N ASN A 498 -12.61 -29.09 -34.36
CA ASN A 498 -11.31 -29.73 -34.25
C ASN A 498 -10.17 -28.70 -34.26
N VAL A 499 -10.31 -27.62 -35.05
CA VAL A 499 -9.34 -26.50 -35.06
C VAL A 499 -9.25 -25.85 -33.69
N PHE A 500 -10.38 -25.45 -33.11
CA PHE A 500 -10.40 -24.87 -31.76
C PHE A 500 -9.80 -25.82 -30.72
N PHE A 501 -10.09 -27.12 -30.82
CA PHE A 501 -9.52 -28.13 -29.92
C PHE A 501 -7.99 -28.25 -30.06
N ILE A 502 -7.46 -28.34 -31.28
CA ILE A 502 -6.01 -28.44 -31.51
C ILE A 502 -5.29 -27.20 -30.98
N ILE A 503 -5.84 -26.01 -31.22
CA ILE A 503 -5.25 -24.75 -30.74
C ILE A 503 -5.25 -24.72 -29.21
N THR A 504 -6.38 -24.96 -28.56
CA THR A 504 -6.50 -24.94 -27.09
C THR A 504 -5.65 -25.99 -26.40
N VAL A 505 -5.56 -27.21 -26.95
CA VAL A 505 -4.66 -28.25 -26.43
C VAL A 505 -3.20 -27.86 -26.64
N GLY A 506 -2.86 -27.33 -27.82
CA GLY A 506 -1.50 -26.89 -28.14
C GLY A 506 -1.02 -25.76 -27.23
N THR A 507 -1.85 -24.73 -27.02
CA THR A 507 -1.54 -23.62 -26.11
C THR A 507 -1.50 -24.07 -24.65
N GLY A 508 -2.39 -24.98 -24.24
CA GLY A 508 -2.35 -25.58 -22.91
C GLY A 508 -1.07 -26.39 -22.65
N ILE A 509 -0.64 -27.22 -23.60
CA ILE A 509 0.63 -27.96 -23.52
C ILE A 509 1.82 -27.01 -23.50
N TYR A 510 1.82 -25.97 -24.34
CA TYR A 510 2.84 -24.93 -24.34
C TYR A 510 2.99 -24.32 -22.94
N TRP A 511 1.91 -23.80 -22.35
CA TRP A 511 1.99 -23.21 -21.01
C TRP A 511 2.40 -24.23 -19.95
N LEU A 512 1.89 -25.46 -19.98
CA LEU A 512 2.25 -26.50 -19.01
C LEU A 512 3.76 -26.77 -19.06
N VAL A 513 4.32 -27.01 -20.25
CA VAL A 513 5.74 -27.34 -20.44
C VAL A 513 6.60 -26.15 -20.07
N PHE A 514 6.35 -24.97 -20.65
CA PHE A 514 7.21 -23.82 -20.44
C PHE A 514 7.11 -23.30 -19.01
N PHE A 515 5.93 -23.25 -18.38
CA PHE A 515 5.82 -22.81 -16.99
C PHE A 515 6.50 -23.77 -16.00
N LYS A 516 6.34 -25.10 -16.17
CA LYS A 516 6.92 -26.09 -15.22
C LYS A 516 8.39 -26.40 -15.48
N ALA A 517 8.86 -26.33 -16.72
CA ALA A 517 10.22 -26.70 -17.10
C ALA A 517 11.22 -25.53 -17.06
N GLN A 518 10.81 -24.35 -16.60
CA GLN A 518 11.67 -23.16 -16.53
C GLN A 518 12.70 -23.23 -15.40
N GLN A 519 13.96 -22.93 -15.74
CA GLN A 519 15.03 -22.64 -14.77
C GLN A 519 15.07 -21.15 -14.39
N PHE A 520 14.78 -20.26 -15.35
CA PHE A 520 14.57 -18.83 -15.14
C PHE A 520 13.17 -18.47 -15.62
N VAL A 521 12.55 -17.47 -15.00
CA VAL A 521 11.17 -17.13 -15.31
C VAL A 521 11.11 -16.40 -16.65
N SER A 522 10.51 -17.06 -17.65
CA SER A 522 10.37 -16.55 -19.00
C SER A 522 8.92 -16.50 -19.49
N VAL A 523 8.02 -17.32 -18.91
CA VAL A 523 6.59 -17.36 -19.25
C VAL A 523 5.79 -17.46 -17.96
N LEU A 524 4.85 -16.53 -17.77
CA LEU A 524 3.85 -16.60 -16.71
C LEU A 524 2.54 -17.20 -17.24
N LEU A 525 1.76 -17.76 -16.32
CA LEU A 525 0.38 -18.16 -16.62
C LEU A 525 -0.46 -16.92 -16.98
N PRO A 526 -1.46 -17.08 -17.87
CA PRO A 526 -2.38 -16.00 -18.23
C PRO A 526 -3.14 -15.49 -17.01
N LEU A 527 -3.47 -14.19 -17.04
CA LEU A 527 -4.35 -13.56 -16.06
C LEU A 527 -5.80 -14.06 -16.27
N PRO A 528 -6.69 -13.94 -15.27
CA PRO A 528 -8.09 -14.37 -15.40
C PRO A 528 -8.82 -13.77 -16.61
N SER A 529 -8.50 -12.53 -16.99
CA SER A 529 -9.07 -11.90 -18.19
C SER A 529 -8.59 -12.53 -19.51
N GLN A 530 -7.36 -13.05 -19.54
CA GLN A 530 -6.80 -13.75 -20.71
C GLN A 530 -7.24 -15.22 -20.75
N GLU A 531 -7.56 -15.80 -19.60
CA GLU A 531 -8.15 -17.13 -19.50
C GLU A 531 -9.57 -17.17 -20.11
N GLU A 532 -10.31 -16.06 -20.11
CA GLU A 532 -11.66 -15.97 -20.68
C GLU A 532 -11.70 -16.31 -22.18
N ASP A 533 -10.73 -15.83 -22.96
CA ASP A 533 -10.60 -16.16 -24.39
C ASP A 533 -10.32 -17.66 -24.58
N PHE A 534 -9.43 -18.21 -23.75
CA PHE A 534 -9.11 -19.64 -23.76
C PHE A 534 -10.34 -20.50 -23.44
N VAL A 535 -11.10 -20.14 -22.39
CA VAL A 535 -12.35 -20.81 -22.00
C VAL A 535 -13.39 -20.71 -23.11
N THR A 536 -13.49 -19.55 -23.77
CA THR A 536 -14.40 -19.33 -24.90
C THR A 536 -14.10 -20.27 -26.06
N TYR A 537 -12.83 -20.44 -26.43
CA TYR A 537 -12.45 -21.37 -27.49
C TYR A 537 -12.78 -22.83 -27.14
N VAL A 538 -12.57 -23.25 -25.89
CA VAL A 538 -12.95 -24.59 -25.41
C VAL A 538 -14.48 -24.78 -25.49
N ALA A 539 -15.25 -23.78 -25.07
CA ALA A 539 -16.72 -23.82 -25.14
C ALA A 539 -17.22 -23.90 -26.59
N CYS A 540 -16.62 -23.14 -27.52
CA CYS A 540 -16.90 -23.22 -28.95
C CYS A 540 -16.55 -24.59 -29.53
N ALA A 541 -15.39 -25.14 -29.20
CA ALA A 541 -14.96 -26.47 -29.65
C ALA A 541 -15.99 -27.53 -29.23
N PHE A 542 -16.38 -27.52 -27.95
CA PHE A 542 -17.36 -28.48 -27.42
C PHE A 542 -18.73 -28.35 -28.09
N SER A 543 -19.27 -27.13 -28.18
CA SER A 543 -20.61 -26.88 -28.71
C SER A 543 -20.74 -27.28 -30.19
N LEU A 544 -19.75 -26.89 -31.01
CA LEU A 544 -19.74 -27.23 -32.43
C LEU A 544 -19.53 -28.73 -32.66
N LYS A 545 -18.71 -29.38 -31.82
CA LYS A 545 -18.50 -30.83 -31.92
C LYS A 545 -19.75 -31.61 -31.51
N ALA A 546 -20.45 -31.16 -30.47
CA ALA A 546 -21.73 -31.74 -30.05
C ALA A 546 -22.79 -31.65 -31.17
N LEU A 547 -22.84 -30.51 -31.89
CA LEU A 547 -23.73 -30.34 -33.05
C LEU A 547 -23.38 -31.33 -34.18
N GLN A 548 -22.10 -31.50 -34.51
CA GLN A 548 -21.67 -32.50 -35.50
C GLN A 548 -22.02 -33.92 -35.05
N PHE A 549 -21.80 -34.24 -33.78
CA PHE A 549 -22.10 -35.55 -33.23
C PHE A 549 -23.60 -35.85 -33.28
N LEU A 550 -24.45 -34.90 -32.90
CA LEU A 550 -25.90 -35.02 -32.99
C LEU A 550 -26.33 -35.30 -34.44
N GLN A 551 -25.76 -34.59 -35.42
CA GLN A 551 -26.05 -34.84 -36.82
C GLN A 551 -25.64 -36.25 -37.26
N LEU A 552 -24.49 -36.74 -36.78
CA LEU A 552 -24.03 -38.09 -37.08
C LEU A 552 -24.93 -39.15 -36.46
N LEU A 553 -25.37 -38.93 -35.22
CA LEU A 553 -26.30 -39.78 -34.50
C LEU A 553 -27.66 -39.85 -35.22
N VAL A 554 -28.25 -38.70 -35.56
CA VAL A 554 -29.51 -38.64 -36.32
C VAL A 554 -29.36 -39.37 -37.64
N SER A 555 -28.26 -39.12 -38.38
CA SER A 555 -28.01 -39.81 -39.64
C SER A 555 -27.89 -41.32 -39.48
N GLN A 556 -27.31 -41.82 -38.39
CA GLN A 556 -27.18 -43.26 -38.12
C GLN A 556 -28.52 -43.89 -37.74
N LEU A 557 -29.35 -43.18 -36.97
CA LEU A 557 -30.68 -43.64 -36.56
C LEU A 557 -31.68 -43.66 -37.73
N THR A 558 -31.45 -42.88 -38.79
CA THR A 558 -32.32 -42.79 -39.96
C THR A 558 -31.92 -43.70 -41.13
N ILE A 559 -30.86 -44.50 -41.00
CA ILE A 559 -30.42 -45.41 -42.08
C ILE A 559 -31.18 -46.74 -41.97
N ASP A 560 -31.93 -47.06 -43.02
CA ASP A 560 -32.49 -48.39 -43.21
C ASP A 560 -31.43 -49.31 -43.83
N ILE A 561 -31.03 -50.34 -43.07
CA ILE A 561 -30.08 -51.35 -43.54
C ILE A 561 -30.87 -52.51 -44.13
N PHE A 562 -30.81 -52.65 -45.45
CA PHE A 562 -31.35 -53.82 -46.15
C PHE A 562 -30.24 -54.85 -46.37
N PHE A 563 -30.31 -55.98 -45.68
CA PHE A 563 -29.40 -57.11 -45.91
C PHE A 563 -29.93 -57.94 -47.08
N ILE A 564 -29.12 -58.08 -48.13
CA ILE A 564 -29.39 -59.00 -49.23
C ILE A 564 -28.56 -60.26 -48.99
N ASP A 565 -29.26 -61.34 -48.66
CA ASP A 565 -28.71 -62.68 -48.72
C ASP A 565 -28.81 -63.18 -50.18
N TRP A 566 -27.65 -63.43 -50.79
CA TRP A 566 -27.56 -63.91 -52.18
C TRP A 566 -27.58 -65.45 -52.26
N GLU A 567 -27.79 -66.16 -51.15
CA GLU A 567 -27.95 -67.61 -51.18
C GLU A 567 -29.26 -68.05 -51.87
N ARG A 568 -29.16 -69.04 -52.76
CA ARG A 568 -30.33 -69.61 -53.44
C ARG A 568 -31.13 -70.47 -52.45
N PRO A 569 -32.45 -70.27 -52.30
CA PRO A 569 -33.28 -71.07 -51.41
C PRO A 569 -33.30 -72.54 -51.85
N LYS A 570 -32.81 -73.45 -50.99
CA LYS A 570 -32.85 -74.90 -51.22
C LYS A 570 -34.19 -75.48 -50.73
N GLY A 571 -35.27 -75.30 -51.50
CA GLY A 571 -36.54 -75.99 -51.23
C GLY A 571 -37.72 -75.51 -52.06
N LYS A 572 -38.32 -76.42 -52.85
CA LYS A 572 -39.60 -76.19 -53.54
C LYS A 572 -40.74 -76.34 -52.53
N VAL A 573 -41.54 -75.29 -52.34
CA VAL A 573 -42.82 -75.37 -51.61
C VAL A 573 -43.91 -75.82 -52.61
N LEU A 574 -44.44 -77.02 -52.42
CA LEU A 574 -45.65 -77.50 -53.10
C LEU A 574 -46.87 -76.79 -52.50
N LYS A 575 -47.60 -76.02 -53.32
CA LYS A 575 -48.93 -75.52 -53.00
C LYS A 575 -49.90 -76.69 -52.93
N ALA A 576 -50.47 -76.97 -51.76
CA ALA A 576 -51.69 -77.75 -51.64
C ALA A 576 -52.89 -76.82 -51.91
N VAL A 577 -53.79 -77.29 -52.78
CA VAL A 577 -55.08 -76.68 -53.10
C VAL A 577 -56.10 -77.20 -52.09
N GLU A 578 -56.88 -76.29 -51.52
CA GLU A 578 -58.31 -76.49 -51.26
C GLU A 578 -59.04 -75.17 -51.56
#